data_AF-A0A0M9FK92-F1
#
_entry.id   AF-A0A0M9FK92-F1
#
_cell.length_a   1.000
_cell.length_b   1.000
_cell.length_c   1.000
_cell.angle_alpha   90.00
_cell.angle_beta   90.00
_cell.angle_gamma   90.00
#
_symmetry.space_group_name_H-M   'P 1'
#
loop_
_entity.id
_entity.type
_entity.pdbx_description
1 polymer ?
#
loop_
_entity_poly.entity_id
_entity_poly.type
_entity_poly.pdbx_seq_one_letter_code
_entity_poly.pdbx_strand_id
1 'polypeptide(L)'
;MLTQTLRSGPGLFAQPHRGQGFVVLDFPCNQFLNQAPGSAEDINQTCSLNYGTTFPRFAKIAVNGSEASPLYRYLKKEKSTLLGGRIEWNFTKFLVDRQGRVVKRYLPTTSPLKLKEDIELYLEK
;
A
#
# COMPACT_ATOMS: atom_id res chain seq x y z
N MET A 1 4.23 0.17 8.92
CA MET A 1 3.45 0.88 7.89
C MET A 1 3.29 0.00 6.66
N LEU A 2 2.07 -0.12 6.12
CA LEU A 2 1.79 -0.83 4.87
C LEU A 2 1.32 0.16 3.79
N THR A 3 2.01 0.24 2.64
CA THR A 3 1.56 1.08 1.51
C THR A 3 0.76 0.26 0.50
N GLN A 4 -0.37 0.74 -0.03
CA GLN A 4 -1.16 0.01 -1.06
C GLN A 4 -1.56 0.95 -2.22
N THR A 5 -1.71 0.38 -3.41
CA THR A 5 -2.40 0.93 -4.60
C THR A 5 -3.68 0.12 -4.88
N LEU A 6 -4.76 0.75 -5.32
CA LEU A 6 -6.17 0.47 -4.94
C LEU A 6 -6.97 -0.69 -5.58
N ARG A 7 -7.92 -1.17 -4.73
CA ARG A 7 -9.25 -1.89 -4.73
C ARG A 7 -9.35 -2.60 -3.36
N SER A 8 -9.94 -1.90 -2.43
CA SER A 8 -10.40 -2.42 -1.15
C SER A 8 -11.45 -3.52 -1.40
N GLY A 9 -11.16 -4.74 -0.98
CA GLY A 9 -12.21 -5.72 -0.69
C GLY A 9 -12.74 -5.47 0.72
N PRO A 10 -14.04 -5.72 0.98
CA PRO A 10 -14.58 -5.60 2.33
C PRO A 10 -13.85 -6.57 3.29
N GLY A 11 -13.36 -6.05 4.42
CA GLY A 11 -12.99 -6.86 5.59
C GLY A 11 -11.51 -7.03 5.92
N LEU A 12 -10.55 -6.70 5.04
CA LEU A 12 -9.15 -7.05 5.33
C LEU A 12 -8.38 -6.09 6.23
N PHE A 13 -8.72 -4.80 6.19
CA PHE A 13 -8.02 -3.76 6.95
C PHE A 13 -8.93 -3.06 7.95
N ALA A 14 -9.99 -3.75 8.39
CA ALA A 14 -10.79 -3.36 9.56
C ALA A 14 -9.98 -3.57 10.86
N GLN A 15 -8.83 -2.89 10.95
CA GLN A 15 -8.08 -2.50 12.13
C GLN A 15 -7.83 -3.52 13.26
N PRO A 16 -7.38 -4.77 13.03
CA PRO A 16 -6.51 -5.36 14.04
C PRO A 16 -5.21 -4.51 14.08
N HIS A 17 -4.69 -4.19 15.26
CA HIS A 17 -3.38 -3.54 15.48
C HIS A 17 -3.25 -2.00 15.42
N ARG A 18 -4.32 -1.22 15.19
CA ARG A 18 -4.20 0.26 15.21
C ARG A 18 -3.73 0.80 16.57
N GLY A 19 -4.13 0.15 17.66
CA GLY A 19 -3.67 0.43 19.02
C GLY A 19 -2.26 -0.11 19.35
N GLN A 20 -1.63 -0.84 18.43
CA GLN A 20 -0.32 -1.48 18.63
C GLN A 20 0.78 -0.79 17.79
N GLY A 21 0.49 0.37 17.19
CA GLY A 21 1.45 1.15 16.40
C GLY A 21 1.61 0.69 14.95
N PHE A 22 0.62 -0.04 14.41
CA PHE A 22 0.54 -0.33 12.97
C PHE A 22 -0.42 0.63 12.26
N VAL A 23 -0.03 1.09 11.07
CA VAL A 23 -0.83 1.96 10.21
C VAL A 23 -0.73 1.52 8.75
N VAL A 24 -1.85 1.58 8.04
CA VAL A 24 -1.92 1.44 6.57
C VAL A 24 -1.92 2.85 5.97
N LEU A 25 -1.13 3.09 4.93
CA LEU A 25 -1.16 4.32 4.14
C LEU A 25 -1.54 3.99 2.69
N ASP A 26 -2.59 4.62 2.18
CA ASP A 26 -3.09 4.35 0.83
C ASP A 26 -2.67 5.45 -0.15
N PHE A 27 -2.08 5.04 -1.28
CA PHE A 27 -1.57 5.94 -2.31
C PHE A 27 -2.23 5.61 -3.64
N PRO A 28 -3.27 6.35 -4.05
CA PRO A 28 -3.92 6.13 -5.34
C PRO A 28 -2.94 6.27 -6.51
N CYS A 29 -3.10 5.41 -7.52
CA CYS A 29 -2.29 5.43 -8.74
C CYS A 29 -3.14 4.98 -9.92
N ASN A 30 -3.06 5.70 -11.04
CA ASN A 30 -3.84 5.40 -12.24
C ASN A 30 -3.03 4.71 -13.36
N GLN A 31 -1.78 4.32 -13.10
CA GLN A 31 -0.88 3.77 -14.11
C GLN A 31 -1.20 2.31 -14.51
N PHE A 32 -2.22 1.70 -13.90
CA PHE A 32 -2.60 0.29 -14.11
C PHE A 32 -4.02 0.22 -14.66
N LEU A 33 -4.14 0.16 -15.99
CA LEU A 33 -5.41 0.13 -16.74
C LEU A 33 -6.45 1.17 -16.30
N ASN A 34 -6.01 2.36 -15.89
CA ASN A 34 -6.87 3.43 -15.42
C ASN A 34 -7.87 3.00 -14.32
N GLN A 35 -7.48 2.09 -13.42
CA GLN A 35 -8.35 1.53 -12.37
C GLN A 35 -8.62 2.48 -11.20
N ALA A 36 -8.00 3.66 -11.18
CA ALA A 36 -8.31 4.74 -10.26
C ALA A 36 -8.65 6.03 -11.04
N PRO A 37 -9.70 5.97 -11.90
CA PRO A 37 -10.12 7.14 -12.66
C PRO A 37 -10.80 8.12 -11.69
N GLY A 38 -10.52 9.42 -11.85
CA GLY A 38 -11.09 10.47 -11.01
C GLY A 38 -10.07 11.25 -10.18
N SER A 39 -10.60 12.20 -9.41
CA SER A 39 -9.84 13.02 -8.45
C SER A 39 -9.47 12.20 -7.21
N ALA A 40 -8.52 12.70 -6.41
CA ALA A 40 -8.17 12.03 -5.15
C ALA A 40 -9.36 12.06 -4.17
N GLU A 41 -10.15 13.13 -4.22
CA GLU A 41 -11.36 13.37 -3.43
C GLU A 41 -12.47 12.35 -3.77
N ASP A 42 -12.74 12.11 -5.06
CA ASP A 42 -13.75 11.14 -5.50
C ASP A 42 -13.37 9.72 -5.10
N ILE A 43 -12.10 9.36 -5.30
CA ILE A 43 -11.54 8.08 -4.88
C ILE A 43 -11.70 7.93 -3.36
N ASN A 44 -11.42 9.01 -2.62
CA ASN A 44 -11.52 9.03 -1.17
C ASN A 44 -12.92 8.72 -0.69
N GLN A 45 -13.89 9.47 -1.19
CA GLN A 45 -15.30 9.33 -0.83
C GLN A 45 -15.82 7.94 -1.21
N THR A 46 -15.56 7.50 -2.44
CA THR A 46 -16.03 6.19 -2.93
C THR A 46 -15.50 5.05 -2.06
N CYS A 47 -14.23 5.08 -1.70
CA CYS A 47 -13.64 3.97 -0.96
C CYS A 47 -14.08 3.93 0.51
N SER A 48 -14.24 5.09 1.13
CA SER A 48 -14.75 5.18 2.50
C SER A 48 -16.21 4.74 2.58
N LEU A 49 -17.05 5.14 1.64
CA LEU A 49 -18.47 4.77 1.60
C LEU A 49 -18.67 3.29 1.26
N ASN A 50 -18.00 2.79 0.23
CA ASN A 50 -18.28 1.44 -0.30
C ASN A 50 -17.53 0.32 0.42
N TYR A 51 -16.40 0.63 1.08
CA TYR A 51 -15.53 -0.39 1.67
C TYR A 51 -15.18 -0.13 3.14
N GLY A 52 -15.70 0.94 3.75
CA GLY A 52 -15.51 1.23 5.18
C GLY A 52 -14.05 1.45 5.57
N THR A 53 -13.21 1.90 4.63
CA THR A 53 -11.78 2.12 4.91
C THR A 53 -11.61 3.31 5.84
N THR A 54 -10.85 3.13 6.92
CA THR A 54 -10.60 4.20 7.92
C THR A 54 -9.17 4.72 7.92
N PHE A 55 -8.27 4.14 7.11
CA PHE A 55 -6.86 4.51 7.04
C PHE A 55 -6.61 5.79 6.23
N PRO A 56 -5.51 6.53 6.52
CA PRO A 56 -5.11 7.67 5.72
C PRO A 56 -4.92 7.31 4.25
N ARG A 57 -5.56 8.08 3.38
CA ARG A 57 -5.39 8.02 1.94
C ARG A 57 -4.87 9.37 1.45
N PHE A 58 -3.83 9.32 0.63
CA PHE A 58 -3.07 10.50 0.19
C PHE A 58 -3.48 10.92 -1.22
N ALA A 59 -2.88 12.02 -1.69
CA ALA A 59 -3.00 12.43 -3.08
C ALA A 59 -2.54 11.33 -4.05
N LYS A 60 -3.09 11.36 -5.26
CA LYS A 60 -2.70 10.45 -6.34
C LYS A 60 -1.24 10.68 -6.71
N ILE A 61 -0.50 9.60 -6.90
CA ILE A 61 0.91 9.64 -7.28
C ILE A 61 1.20 8.70 -8.45
N ALA A 62 2.26 9.01 -9.19
CA ALA A 62 2.90 8.03 -10.05
C ALA A 62 3.84 7.15 -9.23
N VAL A 63 3.87 5.85 -9.54
CA VAL A 63 4.71 4.86 -8.87
C VAL A 63 5.81 4.32 -9.79
N ASN A 64 5.65 4.50 -11.11
CA ASN A 64 6.58 4.10 -12.16
C ASN A 64 6.93 5.28 -13.08
N GLY A 65 8.01 5.13 -13.86
CA GLY A 65 8.45 6.13 -14.84
C GLY A 65 9.27 7.27 -14.23
N SER A 66 9.59 8.28 -15.05
CA SER A 66 10.32 9.48 -14.64
C SER A 66 9.57 10.25 -13.54
N GLU A 67 8.25 10.26 -13.59
CA GLU A 67 7.38 10.99 -12.64
C GLU A 67 7.11 10.23 -11.33
N ALA A 68 7.70 9.04 -11.15
CA ALA A 68 7.48 8.26 -9.93
C ALA A 68 7.79 9.07 -8.67
N SER A 69 6.91 9.04 -7.67
CA SER A 69 7.13 9.81 -6.45
C SER A 69 8.45 9.42 -5.77
N PRO A 70 9.15 10.35 -5.08
CA PRO A 70 10.37 10.03 -4.34
C PRO A 70 10.18 8.84 -3.38
N LEU A 71 9.02 8.75 -2.73
CA LEU A 71 8.65 7.61 -1.88
C LEU A 71 8.71 6.29 -2.65
N TYR A 72 8.04 6.19 -3.81
CA TYR A 72 8.04 4.94 -4.57
C TYR A 72 9.38 4.65 -5.23
N ARG A 73 10.19 5.66 -5.57
CA ARG A 73 11.58 5.43 -5.98
C ARG A 73 12.38 4.77 -4.86
N TYR A 74 12.26 5.26 -3.63
CA TYR A 74 12.90 4.67 -2.45
C TYR A 74 12.41 3.24 -2.17
N LEU A 75 11.09 3.02 -2.07
CA LEU A 75 10.51 1.70 -1.79
C LEU A 75 10.96 0.62 -2.79
N LYS A 76 10.95 0.95 -4.08
CA LYS A 76 11.39 0.05 -5.16
C LYS A 76 12.89 -0.24 -5.13
N LYS A 77 13.70 0.72 -4.69
CA LYS A 77 15.15 0.56 -4.53
C LYS A 77 15.47 -0.36 -3.36
N GLU A 78 14.82 -0.16 -2.23
CA GLU A 78 15.05 -0.97 -1.02
C GLU A 78 14.55 -2.41 -1.17
N LYS A 79 13.47 -2.63 -1.93
CA LYS A 79 12.92 -3.97 -2.21
C LYS A 79 12.57 -4.13 -3.69
N SER A 80 13.60 -4.36 -4.51
CA SER A 80 13.43 -4.83 -5.89
C SER A 80 13.06 -6.33 -5.93
N THR A 81 12.50 -6.76 -7.05
CA THR A 81 12.35 -8.19 -7.37
C THR A 81 13.47 -8.61 -8.33
N LEU A 82 13.55 -9.90 -8.66
CA LEU A 82 14.48 -10.41 -9.69
C LEU A 82 14.26 -9.76 -11.07
N LEU A 83 13.04 -9.25 -11.32
CA LEU A 83 12.67 -8.54 -12.54
C LEU A 83 12.87 -7.01 -12.42
N GLY A 84 13.50 -6.55 -11.34
CA GLY A 84 13.83 -5.15 -11.10
C GLY A 84 12.88 -4.44 -10.13
N GLY A 85 12.96 -3.11 -10.10
CA GLY A 85 12.22 -2.29 -9.14
C GLY A 85 10.77 -2.00 -9.52
N ARG A 86 10.38 -2.13 -10.79
CA ARG A 86 9.09 -1.67 -11.33
C ARG A 86 7.90 -2.26 -10.56
N ILE A 87 6.85 -1.46 -10.35
CA ILE A 87 5.57 -1.94 -9.81
C ILE A 87 4.76 -2.53 -10.95
N GLU A 88 4.41 -3.81 -10.86
CA GLU A 88 3.74 -4.51 -11.95
C GLU A 88 2.23 -4.26 -11.99
N TRP A 89 1.61 -4.09 -10.82
CA TRP A 89 0.16 -3.95 -10.71
C TRP A 89 -0.28 -3.21 -9.45
N ASN A 90 -1.58 -2.86 -9.40
CA ASN A 90 -2.26 -2.46 -8.17
C ASN A 90 -2.04 -3.50 -7.06
N PHE A 91 -2.08 -3.07 -5.80
CA PHE A 91 -1.88 -3.89 -4.59
C PHE A 91 -0.49 -4.43 -4.35
N THR A 92 0.53 -3.90 -5.02
CA THR A 92 1.88 -4.09 -4.51
C THR A 92 1.96 -3.41 -3.15
N LYS A 93 2.44 -4.12 -2.13
CA LYS A 93 2.52 -3.57 -0.77
C LYS A 93 3.94 -3.55 -0.26
N PHE A 94 4.27 -2.58 0.58
CA PHE A 94 5.55 -2.50 1.28
C PHE A 94 5.30 -2.44 2.77
N LEU A 95 5.96 -3.31 3.54
CA LEU A 95 6.02 -3.19 4.99
C LEU A 95 7.27 -2.39 5.36
N VAL A 96 7.06 -1.31 6.10
CA VAL A 96 8.09 -0.44 6.65
C VAL A 96 8.00 -0.50 8.17
N ASP A 97 9.14 -0.71 8.84
CA ASP A 97 9.22 -0.80 10.29
C ASP A 97 9.20 0.59 10.97
N ARG A 98 9.26 0.61 12.30
CA ARG A 98 9.24 1.85 13.10
C ARG A 98 10.49 2.73 12.91
N GLN A 99 11.58 2.17 12.39
CA GLN A 99 12.81 2.89 12.07
C GLN A 99 12.83 3.39 10.61
N GLY A 100 11.75 3.20 9.85
CA GLY A 100 11.66 3.64 8.46
C GLY A 100 12.33 2.70 7.45
N ARG A 101 12.78 1.51 7.87
CA ARG A 101 13.39 0.52 6.98
C ARG A 101 12.31 -0.24 6.23
N VAL A 102 12.48 -0.40 4.93
CA VAL A 102 11.59 -1.24 4.12
C VAL A 102 11.96 -2.69 4.36
N VAL A 103 11.16 -3.42 5.14
CA VAL A 103 11.48 -4.79 5.55
C VAL A 103 11.01 -5.81 4.52
N LYS A 104 9.89 -5.56 3.83
CA LYS A 104 9.33 -6.50 2.86
C LYS A 104 8.50 -5.82 1.77
N ARG A 105 8.49 -6.42 0.58
CA ARG A 105 7.59 -6.11 -0.53
C ARG A 105 6.71 -7.32 -0.82
N TYR A 106 5.42 -7.08 -1.03
CA TYR A 106 4.42 -8.11 -1.28
C TYR A 106 3.78 -7.93 -2.65
N LEU A 107 3.47 -9.07 -3.27
CA LEU A 107 2.76 -9.12 -4.52
C LEU A 107 1.27 -8.80 -4.31
N PRO A 108 0.56 -8.40 -5.37
CA PRO A 108 -0.89 -8.23 -5.33
C PRO A 108 -1.63 -9.45 -4.77
N THR A 109 -1.14 -10.64 -5.11
CA THR A 109 -1.71 -11.95 -4.78
C THR A 109 -1.28 -12.49 -3.41
N THR A 110 -0.43 -11.79 -2.66
CA THR A 110 -0.03 -12.23 -1.31
C THR A 110 -1.26 -12.33 -0.41
N SER A 111 -1.41 -13.47 0.25
CA SER A 111 -2.58 -13.72 1.10
C SER A 111 -2.61 -12.78 2.31
N PRO A 112 -3.81 -12.43 2.79
CA PRO A 112 -3.95 -11.61 3.98
C PRO A 112 -3.38 -12.21 5.26
N LEU A 113 -3.55 -13.53 5.42
CA LEU A 113 -3.01 -14.25 6.58
C LEU A 113 -1.49 -14.08 6.63
N LYS A 114 -0.83 -14.18 5.47
CA LYS A 114 0.62 -14.01 5.43
C LYS A 114 1.06 -12.59 5.78
N LEU A 115 0.32 -11.59 5.30
CA LEU A 115 0.55 -10.19 5.69
C LEU A 115 0.42 -10.01 7.20
N LYS A 116 -0.62 -10.59 7.81
CA LYS A 116 -0.86 -10.50 9.25
C LYS A 116 0.28 -11.10 10.06
N GLU A 117 0.69 -12.34 9.75
CA GLU A 117 1.84 -13.00 10.40
C GLU A 117 3.11 -12.13 10.33
N ASP A 118 3.42 -11.60 9.15
CA ASP A 118 4.58 -10.74 8.99
C ASP A 118 4.43 -9.43 9.76
N ILE A 119 3.24 -8.82 9.80
CA ILE A 119 3.00 -7.58 10.57
C ILE A 119 3.21 -7.81 12.06
N GLU A 120 2.66 -8.88 12.62
CA GLU A 120 2.77 -9.23 14.05
C GLU A 120 4.23 -9.40 14.47
N LEU A 121 5.07 -10.03 13.63
CA LEU A 121 6.52 -10.15 13.86
C LEU A 121 7.28 -8.82 13.99
N TYR A 122 6.74 -7.72 13.44
CA TYR A 122 7.34 -6.38 13.54
C TYR A 122 6.58 -5.45 14.50
N LEU A 123 5.51 -5.93 15.14
CA LEU A 123 4.81 -5.21 16.20
C LEU A 123 5.41 -5.47 17.58
N GLU A 124 5.97 -6.66 17.79
CA GLU A 124 6.60 -7.10 19.04
C GLU A 124 8.05 -6.58 19.23
N LYS A 125 8.56 -5.78 18.29
CA LYS A 125 9.91 -5.20 18.28
C LYS A 125 9.88 -3.69 18.49
#